data_AF-A0A1W6ZZH1-F1
#
_entry.id   AF-A0A1W6ZZH1-F1
#
_cell.length_a   1.000
_cell.length_b   1.000
_cell.length_c   1.000
_cell.angle_alpha   90.00
_cell.angle_beta   90.00
_cell.angle_gamma   90.00
#
_symmetry.space_group_name_H-M   'P 1'
#
loop_
_entity.id
_entity.type
_entity.pdbx_description
1 polymer ?
#
loop_
_entity_poly.entity_id
_entity_poly.type
_entity_poly.pdbx_seq_one_letter_code
_entity_poly.pdbx_strand_id
1 'polypeptide(L)'
;MRGDLDDRGDTLTVCIPLRIRKRGGRKLMIAPDGAGAWPPPRARVDNALVKAVARAHRWRRLLESGEYATITELAAAEKINQSYVCRILRLTLLAPDVTESILDGRQPAELDLDSLLKPLPGDWAAQANVLLKNRAVRQRPRRPSKVI
;
A
#
# COMPACT_ATOMS: atom_id res chain seq x y z
N MET A 1 -2.94 -36.31 -4.06
CA MET A 1 -2.29 -36.82 -2.83
C MET A 1 -1.43 -38.01 -3.22
N ARG A 2 -0.11 -37.92 -3.07
CA ARG A 2 0.80 -39.06 -3.15
C ARG A 2 1.98 -38.71 -2.26
N GLY A 3 2.06 -39.32 -1.08
CA GLY A 3 3.19 -39.21 -0.17
C GLY A 3 3.92 -40.54 -0.19
N ASP A 4 5.21 -40.50 -0.53
CA ASP A 4 6.14 -41.57 -0.19
C ASP A 4 6.56 -41.39 1.27
N LEU A 5 6.55 -42.48 2.03
CA LEU A 5 6.94 -42.54 3.43
C LEU A 5 8.35 -43.11 3.51
N ASP A 6 9.29 -42.34 4.07
CA ASP A 6 10.61 -42.86 4.46
C ASP A 6 10.59 -43.27 5.95
N ASP A 7 11.27 -44.37 6.23
CA ASP A 7 11.02 -45.34 7.32
C ASP A 7 11.59 -44.95 8.71
N ARG A 8 11.49 -43.68 9.08
CA ARG A 8 11.71 -43.21 10.47
C ARG A 8 10.69 -42.12 10.76
N GLY A 9 9.64 -42.49 11.49
CA GLY A 9 8.42 -41.69 11.69
C GLY A 9 8.59 -40.36 12.44
N ASP A 10 9.35 -39.43 11.88
CA ASP A 10 9.56 -38.10 12.48
C ASP A 10 9.62 -36.96 11.45
N THR A 11 9.26 -37.18 10.18
CA THR A 11 9.19 -36.09 9.19
C THR A 11 8.12 -36.29 8.13
N LEU A 12 7.08 -35.45 8.16
CA LEU A 12 6.07 -35.33 7.11
C LEU A 12 6.51 -34.26 6.10
N THR A 13 6.90 -34.67 4.89
CA THR A 13 7.28 -33.72 3.82
C THR A 13 6.05 -33.31 3.03
N VAL A 14 5.61 -32.05 3.21
CA VAL A 14 4.48 -31.45 2.47
C VAL A 14 5.01 -30.47 1.42
N CYS A 15 4.88 -30.83 0.14
CA CYS A 15 5.15 -29.91 -0.97
C CYS A 15 3.94 -29.00 -1.20
N ILE A 16 4.07 -27.72 -0.81
CA ILE A 16 3.05 -26.69 -1.02
C ILE A 16 3.50 -25.79 -2.19
N PRO A 17 2.71 -25.63 -3.27
CA PRO A 17 3.03 -24.68 -4.32
C PRO A 17 2.89 -23.25 -3.77
N LEU A 18 4.00 -22.53 -3.66
CA LEU A 18 4.07 -21.19 -3.09
C LEU A 18 4.46 -20.15 -4.15
N ARG A 19 3.79 -18.99 -4.14
CA ARG A 19 4.15 -17.83 -5.00
C ARG A 19 4.72 -16.71 -4.14
N ILE A 20 6.03 -16.49 -4.23
CA ILE A 20 6.73 -15.41 -3.51
C ILE A 20 6.53 -14.09 -4.27
N ARG A 21 5.98 -13.08 -3.61
CA ARG A 21 6.01 -11.69 -4.11
C ARG A 21 6.81 -10.81 -3.16
N LYS A 22 7.80 -10.09 -3.70
CA LYS A 22 8.68 -9.19 -2.94
C LYS A 22 8.07 -7.78 -2.93
N ARG A 23 7.70 -7.29 -1.74
CA ARG A 23 7.37 -5.86 -1.50
C ARG A 23 8.41 -5.31 -0.53
N GLY A 24 9.24 -4.37 -1.00
CA GLY A 24 10.18 -3.59 -0.16
C GLY A 24 10.81 -4.37 0.99
N GLY A 25 11.60 -5.41 0.67
CA GLY A 25 12.35 -6.19 1.67
C GLY A 25 11.55 -7.15 2.58
N ARG A 26 10.22 -7.26 2.46
CA ARG A 26 9.41 -8.18 3.30
C ARG A 26 8.62 -9.18 2.47
N LYS A 27 8.78 -10.47 2.80
CA LYS A 27 8.05 -11.60 2.19
C LYS A 27 6.63 -11.64 2.74
N LEU A 28 5.61 -11.49 1.89
CA LEU A 28 4.21 -11.76 2.23
C LEU A 28 3.84 -13.15 1.71
N MET A 29 3.42 -14.05 2.61
CA MET A 29 2.95 -15.39 2.27
C MET A 29 1.43 -15.37 2.19
N ILE A 30 0.87 -15.68 1.01
CA ILE A 30 -0.57 -15.76 0.79
C ILE A 30 -0.91 -17.25 0.64
N ALA A 31 -1.81 -17.75 1.48
CA ALA A 31 -2.29 -19.14 1.46
C ALA A 31 -3.38 -19.34 0.37
N PRO A 32 -3.55 -20.56 -0.17
CA PRO A 32 -4.62 -20.84 -1.10
C PRO A 32 -5.99 -20.84 -0.40
N ASP A 33 -6.98 -20.55 -1.22
CA ASP A 33 -8.40 -20.47 -0.96
C ASP A 33 -8.94 -21.72 -0.26
N GLY A 34 -9.43 -21.53 0.98
CA GLY A 34 -10.14 -22.56 1.74
C GLY A 34 -9.66 -22.80 3.19
N ALA A 35 -8.51 -22.28 3.61
CA ALA A 35 -8.05 -22.43 4.99
C ALA A 35 -8.61 -21.32 5.91
N GLY A 36 -9.45 -21.71 6.87
CA GLY A 36 -10.04 -20.82 7.86
C GLY A 36 -8.99 -20.09 8.72
N ALA A 37 -9.11 -18.76 8.71
CA ALA A 37 -8.75 -17.82 9.77
C ALA A 37 -7.31 -17.86 10.34
N TRP A 38 -6.32 -17.53 9.51
CA TRP A 38 -5.31 -16.59 10.00
C TRP A 38 -5.96 -15.21 10.06
N PRO A 39 -5.82 -14.42 11.14
CA PRO A 39 -6.26 -13.04 11.11
C PRO A 39 -5.59 -12.40 9.88
N PRO A 40 -6.33 -11.68 9.01
CA PRO A 40 -5.66 -10.92 7.96
C PRO A 40 -4.57 -10.10 8.64
N PRO A 41 -3.33 -10.09 8.10
CA PRO A 41 -2.27 -9.26 8.67
C PRO A 41 -2.87 -7.88 8.94
N ARG A 42 -2.85 -7.44 10.21
CA ARG A 42 -3.41 -6.13 10.58
C ARG A 42 -2.90 -5.13 9.55
N ALA A 43 -3.81 -4.36 8.94
CA ALA A 43 -3.47 -3.38 7.93
C ALA A 43 -2.43 -2.44 8.54
N ARG A 44 -1.15 -2.73 8.26
CA ARG A 44 -0.03 -2.12 8.95
C ARG A 44 0.24 -0.88 8.13
N VAL A 45 0.03 0.28 8.74
CA VAL A 45 0.31 1.59 8.17
C VAL A 45 1.60 1.50 7.36
N ASP A 46 1.51 1.71 6.04
CA ASP A 46 2.69 1.68 5.19
C ASP A 46 3.53 2.92 5.50
N ASN A 47 4.54 2.71 6.33
CA ASN A 47 5.46 3.76 6.77
C ASN A 47 6.12 4.49 5.60
N ALA A 48 6.27 3.87 4.42
CA ALA A 48 6.83 4.56 3.26
C ALA A 48 5.83 5.57 2.68
N LEU A 49 4.56 5.18 2.55
CA LEU A 49 3.49 6.07 2.07
C LEU A 49 3.27 7.24 3.03
N VAL A 50 3.16 6.95 4.33
CA VAL A 50 2.96 8.00 5.34
C VAL A 50 4.14 8.97 5.36
N LYS A 51 5.38 8.48 5.31
CA LYS A 51 6.57 9.34 5.25
C LYS A 51 6.62 10.18 3.98
N ALA A 52 6.19 9.64 2.83
CA ALA A 52 6.16 10.39 1.58
C ALA A 52 5.15 11.55 1.66
N VAL A 53 3.93 11.29 2.14
CA VAL A 53 2.90 12.32 2.34
C VAL A 53 3.38 13.37 3.34
N ALA A 54 3.89 12.95 4.50
CA ALA A 54 4.42 13.87 5.51
C ALA A 54 5.57 14.74 4.98
N ARG A 55 6.47 14.15 4.19
CA ARG A 55 7.58 14.87 3.54
C ARG A 55 7.08 15.88 2.52
N ALA A 56 6.07 15.53 1.71
CA ALA A 56 5.45 16.45 0.77
C ALA A 56 4.91 17.71 1.46
N HIS A 57 4.15 17.55 2.55
CA HIS A 57 3.62 18.67 3.32
C HIS A 57 4.69 19.45 4.08
N ARG A 58 5.75 18.79 4.55
CA ARG A 58 6.90 19.49 5.15
C ARG A 58 7.60 20.37 4.10
N TRP A 59 7.95 19.81 2.95
CA TRP A 59 8.64 20.52 1.89
C TRP A 59 7.83 21.67 1.32
N ARG A 60 6.50 21.49 1.16
CA ARG A 60 5.61 22.59 0.79
C ARG A 60 5.68 23.74 1.80
N ARG A 61 5.64 23.45 3.11
CA ARG A 61 5.78 24.48 4.15
C ARG A 61 7.11 25.21 4.11
N LEU A 62 8.22 24.52 3.85
CA LEU A 62 9.56 25.14 3.76
C LEU A 62 9.68 26.07 2.54
N LEU A 63 9.00 25.74 1.43
CA LEU A 63 8.92 26.61 0.26
C LEU A 63 7.98 27.81 0.52
N GLU A 64 6.82 27.57 1.15
CA GLU A 64 5.85 28.63 1.47
C GLU A 64 6.35 29.59 2.54
N SER A 65 7.19 29.13 3.49
CA SER A 65 7.83 29.99 4.49
C SER A 65 9.00 30.79 3.92
N GLY A 66 9.45 30.49 2.69
CA GLY A 66 10.63 31.09 2.09
C GLY A 66 11.96 30.61 2.70
N GLU A 67 11.96 29.55 3.52
CA GLU A 67 13.20 28.93 4.02
C GLU A 67 14.05 28.39 2.86
N TYR A 68 13.39 27.94 1.79
CA TYR A 68 14.00 27.72 0.49
C TYR A 68 13.25 28.53 -0.57
N ALA A 69 13.99 29.26 -1.41
CA ALA A 69 13.40 30.09 -2.45
C ALA A 69 12.91 29.28 -3.65
N THR A 70 13.54 28.12 -3.92
CA THR A 70 13.22 27.30 -5.10
C THR A 70 13.25 25.81 -4.81
N ILE A 71 12.57 25.04 -5.66
CA ILE A 71 12.63 23.57 -5.62
C ILE A 71 14.07 23.06 -5.85
N THR A 72 14.85 23.75 -6.69
CA THR A 72 16.25 23.39 -6.96
C THR A 72 17.11 23.49 -5.70
N GLU A 73 16.93 24.56 -4.93
CA GLU A 73 17.64 24.79 -3.67
C GLU A 73 17.26 23.75 -2.62
N LEU A 74 15.96 23.49 -2.45
CA LEU A 74 15.46 22.44 -1.57
C LEU A 74 16.01 21.05 -1.96
N ALA A 75 16.06 20.75 -3.26
CA ALA A 75 16.60 19.50 -3.77
C ALA A 75 18.10 19.34 -3.47
N ALA A 76 18.87 20.42 -3.63
CA ALA A 76 20.30 20.44 -3.28
C ALA A 76 20.51 20.24 -1.77
N ALA A 77 19.71 20.92 -0.93
CA ALA A 77 19.79 20.83 0.52
C ALA A 77 19.46 19.42 1.04
N GLU A 78 18.42 18.79 0.49
CA GLU A 78 18.03 17.42 0.84
C GLU A 78 18.90 16.35 0.15
N LYS A 79 19.81 16.74 -0.76
CA LYS A 79 20.66 15.87 -1.59
C LYS A 79 19.84 14.86 -2.40
N ILE A 80 18.73 15.32 -2.97
CA ILE A 80 17.77 14.53 -3.73
C ILE A 80 17.61 15.13 -5.12
N ASN A 81 17.34 14.29 -6.13
CA ASN A 81 17.08 14.78 -7.48
C ASN A 81 15.83 15.68 -7.51
N GLN A 82 15.94 16.85 -8.15
CA GLN A 82 14.85 17.82 -8.31
C GLN A 82 13.55 17.19 -8.87
N SER A 83 13.66 16.29 -9.85
CA SER A 83 12.51 15.57 -10.40
C SER A 83 11.78 14.73 -9.36
N TYR A 84 12.51 14.13 -8.42
CA TYR A 84 11.92 13.38 -7.32
C TYR A 84 11.24 14.31 -6.31
N VAL A 85 11.86 15.45 -5.99
CA VAL A 85 11.23 16.48 -5.13
C VAL A 85 9.91 16.95 -5.73
N CYS A 86 9.86 17.26 -7.03
CA CYS A 86 8.62 17.62 -7.72
C CYS A 86 7.54 16.51 -7.62
N ARG A 87 7.92 15.24 -7.81
CA ARG A 87 6.96 14.11 -7.70
C ARG A 87 6.43 13.95 -6.27
N ILE A 88 7.25 14.16 -5.25
CA ILE A 88 6.81 14.13 -3.85
C ILE A 88 5.92 15.32 -3.53
N LEU A 89 6.27 16.54 -3.97
CA LEU A 89 5.44 17.73 -3.75
C LEU A 89 4.04 17.59 -4.37
N ARG A 90 3.90 16.88 -5.49
CA ARG A 90 2.59 16.55 -6.08
C ARG A 90 1.68 15.76 -5.14
N LEU A 91 2.22 15.05 -4.14
CA LEU A 91 1.41 14.33 -3.15
C LEU A 91 0.63 15.29 -2.23
N THR A 92 0.97 16.57 -2.16
CA THR A 92 0.16 17.58 -1.47
C THR A 92 -1.18 17.87 -2.16
N LEU A 93 -1.34 17.44 -3.41
CA LEU A 93 -2.56 17.59 -4.22
C LEU A 93 -3.42 16.33 -4.22
N LEU A 94 -3.06 15.34 -3.40
CA LEU A 94 -3.77 14.07 -3.31
C LEU A 94 -5.17 14.29 -2.73
N ALA A 95 -6.15 13.53 -3.25
CA ALA A 95 -7.51 13.53 -2.73
C ALA A 95 -7.53 13.26 -1.20
N PRO A 96 -8.34 14.00 -0.42
CA PRO A 96 -8.42 13.82 1.04
C PRO A 96 -8.68 12.38 1.45
N ASP A 97 -9.62 11.70 0.79
CA ASP A 97 -9.98 10.29 1.06
C ASP A 97 -8.79 9.34 0.93
N VAL A 98 -7.88 9.60 -0.03
CA VAL A 98 -6.69 8.77 -0.25
C VAL A 98 -5.67 9.04 0.86
N THR A 99 -5.49 10.30 1.23
CA THR A 99 -4.59 10.70 2.32
C THR A 99 -5.05 10.09 3.65
N GLU A 100 -6.33 10.22 3.99
CA GLU A 100 -6.95 9.60 5.17
C GLU A 100 -6.78 8.08 5.14
N SER A 101 -7.05 7.45 3.98
CA SER A 101 -6.88 6.01 3.83
C SER A 101 -5.43 5.57 4.08
N ILE A 102 -4.43 6.36 3.68
CA ILE A 102 -3.01 6.05 3.91
C ILE A 102 -2.65 6.23 5.39
N LEU A 103 -3.11 7.31 6.02
CA LEU A 103 -2.83 7.63 7.42
C LEU A 103 -3.48 6.63 8.38
N ASP A 104 -4.70 6.20 8.06
CA ASP A 104 -5.44 5.20 8.85
C ASP A 104 -4.96 3.76 8.61
N GLY A 105 -4.03 3.55 7.67
CA GLY A 105 -3.63 2.19 7.27
C GLY A 105 -4.71 1.43 6.50
N ARG A 106 -5.76 2.11 6.00
CA ARG A 106 -6.89 1.53 5.27
C ARG A 106 -6.67 1.43 3.76
N GLN A 107 -5.50 1.84 3.27
CA GLN A 107 -5.17 1.78 1.84
C GLN A 107 -5.22 0.35 1.29
N PRO A 108 -5.55 0.19 -0.02
CA PRO A 108 -5.45 -1.11 -0.67
C PRO A 108 -4.05 -1.71 -0.54
N ALA A 109 -3.97 -3.04 -0.46
CA ALA A 109 -2.69 -3.73 -0.35
C ALA A 109 -1.80 -3.50 -1.59
N GLU A 110 -2.42 -3.23 -2.73
CA GLU A 110 -1.75 -2.94 -4.01
C GLU A 110 -1.19 -1.52 -4.09
N LEU A 111 -1.64 -0.60 -3.21
CA LEU A 111 -1.15 0.77 -3.20
C LEU A 111 0.28 0.81 -2.64
N ASP A 112 1.21 1.26 -3.47
CA ASP A 112 2.60 1.49 -3.13
C ASP A 112 3.08 2.89 -3.53
N LEU A 113 4.29 3.25 -3.12
CA LEU A 113 4.83 4.60 -3.35
C LEU A 113 5.02 4.88 -4.84
N ASP A 114 5.43 3.87 -5.62
CA ASP A 114 5.61 4.02 -7.07
C ASP A 114 4.30 4.42 -7.76
N SER A 115 3.17 3.85 -7.33
CA SER A 115 1.85 4.21 -7.82
C SER A 115 1.47 5.66 -7.52
N LEU A 116 1.85 6.19 -6.35
CA LEU A 116 1.62 7.60 -6.00
C LEU A 116 2.51 8.58 -6.79
N LEU A 117 3.70 8.15 -7.21
CA LEU A 117 4.66 9.01 -7.93
C LEU A 117 4.36 9.11 -9.45
N LYS A 118 3.50 8.23 -9.97
CA LYS A 118 3.03 8.27 -11.36
C LYS A 118 2.15 9.50 -11.64
N PRO A 119 1.94 9.89 -12.90
CA PRO A 119 0.93 10.87 -13.26
C PRO A 119 -0.44 10.45 -12.73
N LEU A 120 -1.12 11.36 -12.02
CA LEU A 120 -2.44 11.14 -11.44
C LEU A 120 -3.42 12.13 -12.09
N PRO A 121 -4.71 11.77 -12.23
CA PRO A 121 -5.75 12.70 -12.65
C PRO A 121 -5.77 13.95 -11.75
N GLY A 122 -6.13 15.10 -12.31
CA GLY A 122 -6.31 16.33 -11.51
C GLY A 122 -7.59 16.31 -10.66
N ASP A 123 -8.59 15.53 -11.08
CA ASP A 123 -9.85 15.35 -10.36
C ASP A 123 -9.70 14.35 -9.20
N TRP A 124 -10.16 14.74 -8.01
CA TRP A 124 -10.06 13.91 -6.82
C TRP A 124 -10.90 12.64 -6.89
N ALA A 125 -12.08 12.68 -7.51
CA ALA A 125 -12.91 11.48 -7.66
C ALA A 125 -12.21 10.45 -8.57
N ALA A 126 -11.60 10.92 -9.67
CA ALA A 126 -10.78 10.08 -10.54
C ALA A 126 -9.51 9.57 -9.84
N GLN A 127 -8.84 10.38 -9.01
CA GLN A 127 -7.70 9.93 -8.20
C GLN A 127 -8.10 8.82 -7.23
N ALA A 128 -9.16 9.03 -6.43
CA ALA A 128 -9.68 8.05 -5.49
C ALA A 128 -10.07 6.76 -6.21
N ASN A 129 -10.71 6.88 -7.38
CA ASN A 129 -11.05 5.71 -8.19
C ASN A 129 -9.78 4.97 -8.65
N VAL A 130 -8.74 5.64 -9.15
CA VAL A 130 -7.51 4.98 -9.59
C VAL A 130 -6.75 4.33 -8.42
N LEU A 131 -6.67 5.00 -7.27
CA LEU A 131 -5.79 4.60 -6.16
C LEU A 131 -6.45 3.72 -5.10
N LEU A 132 -7.77 3.84 -4.91
CA LEU A 132 -8.54 3.10 -3.91
C LEU A 132 -9.36 1.96 -4.54
N LYS A 133 -9.03 1.58 -5.78
CA LYS A 133 -9.67 0.51 -6.57
C LYS A 133 -9.41 -0.88 -5.97
N ASN A 134 -10.01 -1.14 -4.81
CA ASN A 134 -10.22 -2.49 -4.27
C ASN A 134 -11.35 -2.50 -3.22
N ARG A 135 -12.55 -2.03 -3.60
CA ARG A 135 -13.76 -2.08 -2.74
C ARG A 135 -14.62 -3.35 -2.90
N ALA A 136 -14.12 -4.39 -3.58
CA ALA A 136 -14.78 -5.70 -3.69
C ALA A 136 -13.69 -6.76 -3.50
N VAL A 137 -13.64 -7.51 -2.40
CA VAL A 137 -14.58 -8.61 -2.07
C VAL A 137 -14.73 -8.73 -0.55
N ARG A 138 -15.74 -8.10 0.06
CA ARG A 138 -16.40 -8.56 1.32
C ARG A 138 -17.84 -8.03 1.39
N GLN A 139 -18.64 -8.27 0.34
CA GLN A 139 -20.09 -8.28 0.54
C GLN A 139 -20.40 -9.56 1.34
N ARG A 140 -20.77 -9.42 2.62
CA ARG A 140 -21.40 -10.51 3.38
C ARG A 140 -22.65 -10.95 2.60
N PRO A 141 -22.90 -12.25 2.37
CA PRO A 141 -24.22 -12.65 1.91
C PRO A 141 -25.24 -12.24 2.96
N ARG A 142 -26.26 -11.47 2.56
CA ARG A 142 -27.47 -11.27 3.36
C ARG A 142 -28.07 -12.66 3.59
N ARG A 143 -28.15 -13.09 4.85
CA ARG A 143 -28.88 -14.32 5.22
C ARG A 143 -30.28 -14.24 4.61
N PRO A 144 -30.79 -15.28 3.91
CA PRO A 144 -32.20 -15.31 3.62
C PRO A 144 -32.96 -15.42 4.95
N SER A 145 -33.96 -14.55 5.12
CA SER A 145 -34.94 -14.65 6.20
C SER A 145 -35.56 -16.04 6.16
N LYS A 146 -35.50 -16.77 7.28
CA LYS A 146 -36.44 -17.88 7.51
C LYS A 146 -37.83 -17.26 7.57
N VAL A 147 -38.62 -17.50 6.53
CA VAL A 147 -40.08 -17.40 6.61
C VAL A 147 -40.55 -18.68 7.30
N ILE A 148 -41.44 -18.51 8.27
CA ILE A 148 -42.13 -19.54 9.04
C ILE A 148 -43.08 -20.30 8.12
#